data_AF-A0A2V5NR16-F1
#
_entry.id   AF-A0A2V5NR16-F1
#
_cell.length_a   1.000
_cell.length_b   1.000
_cell.length_c   1.000
_cell.angle_alpha   90.00
_cell.angle_beta   90.00
_cell.angle_gamma   90.00
#
_symmetry.space_group_name_H-M   'P 1'
#
loop_
_entity.id
_entity.type
_entity.pdbx_description
1 polymer ?
#
loop_
_entity_poly.entity_id
_entity_poly.type
_entity_poly.pdbx_seq_one_letter_code
_entity_poly.pdbx_strand_id
1 'polypeptide(L)' 'MSLLRGLFWLVLFVFFTFCFIVLFEYGTHDFTTGFKKEAERVKDFVVQAANKPSADKSPGEKKK' A
#
# COMPACT_ATOMS: atom_id res chain seq x y z
N MET A 1 -20.18 -2.37 -17.27
CA MET A 1 -19.95 -0.95 -17.65
C MET A 1 -19.59 -0.05 -16.46
N SER A 2 -20.23 -0.17 -15.28
CA SER A 2 -19.92 0.69 -14.11
C SER A 2 -18.71 0.23 -13.26
N LEU A 3 -18.53 -1.08 -13.08
CA LEU A 3 -17.50 -1.63 -12.19
C LEU A 3 -16.06 -1.31 -12.61
N LEU A 4 -15.76 -1.38 -13.92
CA LEU A 4 -14.45 -0.99 -14.46
C LEU A 4 -14.13 0.49 -14.20
N ARG A 5 -15.14 1.35 -14.25
CA ARG A 5 -15.01 2.79 -14.00
C ARG A 5 -14.69 3.05 -12.53
N GLY A 6 -15.39 2.36 -11.61
CA GLY A 6 -15.15 2.46 -10.18
C GLY A 6 -13.78 1.91 -9.76
N LEU A 7 -13.40 0.74 -10.25
CA LEU A 7 -12.08 0.15 -9.97
C LEU A 7 -10.95 1.02 -10.52
N PHE A 8 -11.10 1.54 -11.75
CA PHE A 8 -10.15 2.48 -12.33
C PHE A 8 -9.98 3.72 -11.44
N TRP A 9 -11.09 4.31 -10.98
CA TRP A 9 -11.07 5.49 -10.14
C TRP A 9 -10.46 5.21 -8.76
N LEU A 10 -10.69 4.02 -8.19
CA LEU A 10 -10.10 3.60 -6.92
C LEU A 10 -8.57 3.46 -7.05
N VAL A 11 -8.08 2.77 -8.09
CA VAL A 11 -6.64 2.62 -8.35
C VAL A 11 -5.99 3.99 -8.56
N LEU A 12 -6.63 4.86 -9.36
CA LEU A 12 -6.18 6.23 -9.58
C LEU A 12 -6.12 7.03 -8.30
N PHE A 13 -7.14 6.92 -7.45
CA PHE A 13 -7.19 7.61 -6.17
C PHE A 13 -6.03 7.18 -5.28
N VAL A 14 -5.82 5.87 -5.11
CA VAL A 14 -4.71 5.34 -4.32
C VAL A 14 -3.36 5.78 -4.91
N PHE A 15 -3.18 5.67 -6.23
CA PHE A 15 -1.95 6.10 -6.89
C PHE A 15 -1.67 7.59 -6.68
N PHE A 16 -2.67 8.45 -6.85
CA PHE A 16 -2.53 9.88 -6.62
C PHE A 16 -2.23 10.20 -5.17
N THR A 17 -2.92 9.58 -4.22
CA THR A 17 -2.64 9.79 -2.79
C THR A 17 -1.22 9.37 -2.43
N PHE A 18 -0.72 8.27 -2.98
CA PHE A 18 0.66 7.84 -2.81
C PHE A 18 1.66 8.84 -3.39
N CYS A 19 1.43 9.32 -4.62
CA CYS A 19 2.24 10.39 -5.21
C CYS A 19 2.23 11.66 -4.35
N PHE A 20 1.09 12.08 -3.81
CA PHE A 20 1.04 13.25 -2.93
C PHE A 20 1.84 13.04 -1.66
N ILE A 21 1.75 11.86 -1.01
CA ILE A 21 2.54 11.54 0.18
C ILE A 21 4.04 11.65 -0.13
N VAL A 22 4.50 11.00 -1.21
CA VAL A 22 5.91 11.06 -1.61
C VAL A 22 6.34 12.50 -1.93
N LEU A 23 5.48 13.28 -2.59
CA LEU A 23 5.76 14.66 -2.95
C LEU A 23 5.79 15.60 -1.75
N PHE A 24 4.98 15.35 -0.71
CA PHE A 24 5.04 16.10 0.55
C PHE A 24 6.21 15.67 1.44
N GLU A 25 6.56 14.39 1.44
CA GLU A 25 7.61 13.85 2.30
C GLU A 25 9.02 14.13 1.77
N TYR A 26 9.22 14.00 0.45
CA TYR A 26 10.52 14.17 -0.20
C TYR A 26 10.64 15.45 -1.03
N GLY A 27 9.52 16.15 -1.30
CA GLY A 27 9.52 17.34 -2.15
C GLY A 27 9.63 17.02 -3.64
N THR A 28 9.47 18.05 -4.48
CA THR A 28 9.56 17.92 -5.95
C THR A 28 10.98 17.65 -6.44
N HIS A 29 11.99 17.99 -5.64
CA HIS A 29 13.40 17.86 -6.02
C HIS A 29 13.89 16.41 -5.96
N ASP A 30 13.38 15.63 -5.00
CA ASP A 30 13.76 14.24 -4.77
C ASP A 30 12.61 13.25 -4.97
N PHE A 31 11.53 13.68 -5.63
CA PHE A 31 10.31 12.89 -5.83
C PHE A 31 10.60 11.50 -6.42
N THR A 32 11.44 11.41 -7.45
CA THR A 32 11.75 10.15 -8.13
C THR A 32 12.53 9.19 -7.22
N THR A 33 13.41 9.73 -6.38
CA THR A 33 14.21 8.97 -5.41
C THR A 33 13.32 8.49 -4.26
N GLY A 34 12.48 9.38 -3.72
CA GLY A 34 11.48 9.07 -2.70
C GLY A 34 10.46 8.04 -3.17
N PHE A 35 9.98 8.17 -4.41
CA PHE A 35 9.01 7.24 -5.01
C PHE A 35 9.57 5.83 -5.11
N LYS A 36 10.82 5.68 -5.56
CA LYS A 36 11.51 4.37 -5.61
C LYS A 36 11.64 3.75 -4.22
N LYS A 37 12.08 4.55 -3.24
CA LYS A 37 12.28 4.10 -1.86
C LYS A 37 10.98 3.66 -1.20
N GLU A 38 9.91 4.44 -1.35
CA GLU A 38 8.59 4.08 -0.81
C GLU A 38 7.96 2.92 -1.58
N ALA A 39 8.15 2.83 -2.89
CA ALA A 39 7.69 1.68 -3.68
C ALA A 39 8.39 0.39 -3.25
N GLU A 40 9.68 0.44 -2.91
CA GLU A 40 10.43 -0.71 -2.40
C GLU A 40 9.91 -1.14 -1.03
N ARG A 41 9.65 -0.19 -0.12
CA ARG A 41 9.02 -0.47 1.18
C ARG A 41 7.62 -1.07 1.05
N VAL A 42 6.78 -0.50 0.18
CA VAL A 42 5.42 -1.03 -0.07
C VAL A 42 5.52 -2.43 -0.66
N LYS A 43 6.43 -2.66 -1.60
CA LYS A 43 6.68 -3.99 -2.18
C LYS A 43 7.09 -4.99 -1.09
N ASP A 44 8.05 -4.64 -0.25
CA ASP A 44 8.49 -5.52 0.85
C ASP A 44 7.37 -5.77 1.86
N PHE A 45 6.55 -4.76 2.15
CA PHE A 45 5.38 -4.92 3.02
C PHE A 45 4.33 -5.85 2.40
N VAL A 46 4.04 -5.71 1.11
CA VAL A 46 3.09 -6.59 0.39
C VAL A 46 3.64 -8.01 0.30
N VAL A 47 4.92 -8.18 -0.03
CA VAL A 47 5.58 -9.48 -0.08
C VAL A 47 5.59 -10.11 1.31
N GLN A 48 5.87 -9.36 2.37
CA GLN A 48 5.78 -9.86 3.74
C GLN A 48 4.34 -10.18 4.14
N ALA A 49 3.36 -9.36 3.80
CA ALA A 49 1.95 -9.61 4.10
C ALA A 49 1.41 -10.83 3.35
N ALA A 50 1.84 -11.03 2.10
CA ALA A 50 1.47 -12.18 1.26
C ALA A 50 2.20 -13.46 1.68
N ASN A 51 3.47 -13.35 2.11
CA ASN A 51 4.26 -14.48 2.60
C ASN A 51 4.06 -14.75 4.09
N LYS A 52 3.38 -13.87 4.84
CA LYS A 52 2.93 -14.19 6.18
C LYS A 52 1.82 -15.22 6.01
N PRO A 53 2.07 -16.52 6.26
CA PRO A 53 0.95 -17.45 6.32
C PRO A 53 0.04 -16.90 7.40
N SER A 54 -1.25 -16.86 7.11
CA SER A 54 -2.28 -16.45 8.05
C SER A 54 -2.01 -17.09 9.40
N ALA A 55 -1.37 -16.35 10.30
CA ALA A 55 -1.35 -16.64 11.72
C ALA A 55 -2.71 -16.20 12.28
N ASP A 56 -3.76 -16.69 11.63
CA ASP A 56 -5.11 -16.78 12.15
C ASP A 56 -5.80 -17.97 11.45
N LYS A 57 -5.37 -19.16 11.85
CA LYS A 57 -6.35 -20.12 12.37
C LYS A 57 -6.24 -20.06 13.89
N SER A 58 -7.10 -19.29 14.55
CA SER A 58 -8.06 -19.82 15.54
C SER A 58 -8.41 -18.75 16.59
N PRO A 59 -9.72 -18.52 16.85
CA PRO A 59 -10.19 -17.69 17.95
C PRO A 59 -9.86 -18.39 19.28
N GLY A 60 -8.82 -17.92 19.96
CA GLY A 60 -8.43 -18.35 21.30
C GLY A 60 -9.00 -17.41 22.34
N GLU A 61 -10.22 -17.69 22.78
CA GLU A 61 -10.82 -17.21 24.02
C GLU A 61 -9.78 -17.21 25.15
N LYS A 62 -9.45 -16.01 25.65
CA LYS A 62 -8.60 -15.85 26.82
C LYS A 62 -9.33 -16.44 28.02
N LYS A 63 -9.08 -17.71 28.35
CA LYS A 63 -9.41 -18.29 29.63
C LYS A 63 -8.32 -17.89 30.65
N LYS A 64 -8.60 -16.88 31.47
CA LYS A 64 -8.03 -16.73 32.82
C LYS A 64 -9.06 -16.07 33.71
#